data_AF-A0A514CJ82-F1
#
_entry.id   AF-A0A514CJ82-F1
#
_cell.length_a   1.000
_cell.length_b   1.000
_cell.length_c   1.000
_cell.angle_alpha   90.00
_cell.angle_beta   90.00
_cell.angle_gamma   90.00
#
_symmetry.space_group_name_H-M   'P 1'
#
loop_
_entity.id
_entity.type
_entity.pdbx_description
1 polymer ?
#
loop_
_entity_poly.entity_id
_entity_poly.type
_entity_poly.pdbx_seq_one_letter_code
_entity_poly.pdbx_strand_id
1 'polypeptide(L)'
;MKIKLMYFGVIVLLFGIVITLVANDVNPERKLIGKWEEVMWKYEKLDSSEDNVFDSFRINEQLKQEISRELVIHKAETWEIMPDGAVVLHKKDGSSEQLYWRLKGRGHVLKLFGHGDSLEHYQIQKLTDETLEIHFNSDLQARGIIKMTFEKAKN
;
A
#
# COMPACT_ATOMS: atom_id res chain seq x y z
N MET A 1 15.10 51.07 -11.42
CA MET A 1 15.94 49.85 -11.47
C MET A 1 15.83 48.99 -10.21
N LYS A 2 15.96 49.57 -9.00
CA LYS A 2 15.90 48.86 -7.70
C LYS A 2 14.62 48.03 -7.49
N ILE A 3 13.47 48.57 -7.87
CA ILE A 3 12.16 47.89 -7.74
C ILE A 3 12.07 46.64 -8.63
N LYS A 4 12.57 46.71 -9.87
CA LYS A 4 12.61 45.54 -10.77
C LYS A 4 13.53 44.44 -10.22
N LEU A 5 14.65 44.83 -9.60
CA LEU A 5 15.57 43.90 -8.94
C LEU A 5 14.93 43.22 -7.72
N MET A 6 14.15 43.97 -6.94
CA MET A 6 13.41 43.46 -5.80
C MET A 6 12.34 42.45 -6.23
N TYR A 7 11.53 42.77 -7.25
CA TYR A 7 10.53 41.82 -7.78
C TYR A 7 11.19 40.56 -8.37
N PHE A 8 12.32 40.70 -9.06
CA PHE A 8 13.08 39.55 -9.56
C PHE A 8 13.57 38.66 -8.41
N GLY A 9 14.09 39.25 -7.33
CA GLY A 9 14.51 38.50 -6.14
C GLY A 9 13.36 37.74 -5.48
N VAL A 10 12.18 38.36 -5.37
CA VAL A 10 10.98 37.70 -4.82
C VAL A 10 10.54 36.54 -5.71
N ILE A 11 10.57 36.70 -7.03
CA ILE A 11 10.22 35.62 -7.97
C ILE A 11 11.21 34.45 -7.81
N VAL A 12 12.51 34.71 -7.77
CA VAL A 12 13.52 33.65 -7.57
C VAL A 12 13.32 32.94 -6.24
N LEU A 13 13.01 33.66 -5.16
CA LEU A 13 12.73 33.06 -3.86
C LEU A 13 11.49 32.15 -3.92
N LEU A 14 10.39 32.62 -4.52
CA LEU A 14 9.15 31.85 -4.66
C LEU A 14 9.38 30.58 -5.50
N PHE A 15 10.09 30.69 -6.63
CA PHE A 15 10.45 29.53 -7.44
C PHE A 15 11.39 28.58 -6.68
N GLY A 16 12.36 29.09 -5.93
CA GLY A 16 13.26 28.29 -5.12
C GLY A 16 12.52 27.47 -4.04
N ILE A 17 11.51 28.06 -3.40
CA ILE A 17 10.66 27.36 -2.43
C ILE A 17 9.88 26.23 -3.11
N VAL A 18 9.25 26.50 -4.25
CA VAL A 18 8.48 25.49 -5.00
C VAL A 18 9.37 24.33 -5.44
N ILE A 19 10.55 24.61 -5.99
CA ILE A 19 11.51 23.57 -6.41
C ILE A 19 11.94 22.71 -5.22
N THR A 20 12.22 23.32 -4.06
CA THR A 20 12.64 22.59 -2.85
C THR A 20 11.53 21.68 -2.33
N LEU A 21 10.27 22.14 -2.35
CA LEU A 21 9.12 21.33 -1.94
C LEU A 21 8.90 20.13 -2.86
N VAL A 22 9.06 20.30 -4.18
CA VAL A 22 8.91 19.22 -5.17
C VAL A 22 10.08 18.22 -5.09
N ALA A 23 11.30 18.70 -4.88
CA ALA A 23 12.49 17.84 -4.80
C ALA A 23 12.52 16.96 -3.54
N ASN A 24 11.91 17.43 -2.44
CA ASN A 24 11.78 16.65 -1.20
C ASN A 24 10.63 15.64 -1.25
N ASP A 25 9.82 15.61 -2.32
CA ASP A 25 8.81 14.57 -2.51
C ASP A 25 9.53 13.26 -2.89
N VAL A 26 9.88 12.47 -1.88
CA VAL A 26 10.58 11.20 -2.06
C VAL A 26 9.69 10.26 -2.85
N ASN A 27 10.16 9.85 -4.04
CA ASN A 27 9.42 8.97 -4.93
C ASN A 27 8.91 7.72 -4.17
N PRO A 28 7.58 7.54 -4.04
CA PRO A 28 6.99 6.44 -3.27
C PRO A 28 7.36 5.07 -3.85
N GLU A 29 7.64 4.97 -5.16
CA GLU A 29 8.12 3.72 -5.78
C GLU A 29 9.43 3.25 -5.15
N ARG A 30 10.34 4.19 -4.84
CA ARG A 30 11.63 3.87 -4.23
C ARG A 30 11.48 3.33 -2.82
N LYS A 31 10.51 3.85 -2.05
CA LYS A 31 10.21 3.37 -0.69
C LYS A 31 9.60 1.97 -0.71
N LEU A 32 8.74 1.72 -1.70
CA LEU A 32 8.02 0.46 -1.87
C LEU A 32 8.94 -0.71 -2.26
N ILE A 33 10.02 -0.47 -3.01
CA ILE A 33 10.97 -1.52 -3.41
C ILE A 33 11.60 -2.19 -2.17
N GLY A 34 11.62 -3.52 -2.17
CA GLY A 34 12.20 -4.35 -1.10
C GLY A 34 11.34 -5.55 -0.74
N LYS A 35 11.75 -6.25 0.32
CA LYS A 35 11.04 -7.39 0.90
C LYS A 35 10.16 -6.93 2.06
N TRP A 36 8.92 -7.37 2.07
CA TRP A 36 7.89 -6.99 3.03
C TRP A 36 7.27 -8.25 3.61
N GLU A 37 7.26 -8.37 4.94
CA GLU A 37 6.69 -9.50 5.67
C GLU A 37 5.36 -9.09 6.31
N GLU A 38 4.31 -9.88 6.07
CA GLU A 38 2.99 -9.66 6.68
C GLU A 38 3.09 -9.81 8.20
N VAL A 39 2.75 -8.75 8.94
CA VAL A 39 2.74 -8.77 10.42
C VAL A 39 1.34 -8.69 11.00
N MET A 40 0.38 -8.09 10.30
CA MET A 40 -0.98 -7.91 10.82
C MET A 40 -2.05 -7.95 9.75
N TRP A 41 -3.20 -8.52 10.12
CA TRP A 41 -4.41 -8.56 9.33
C TRP A 41 -5.63 -8.15 10.18
N LYS A 42 -6.37 -7.12 9.77
CA LYS A 42 -7.57 -6.60 10.46
C LYS A 42 -8.71 -6.33 9.47
N TYR A 43 -9.95 -6.51 9.92
CA TYR A 43 -11.16 -6.42 9.13
C TYR A 43 -12.11 -5.53 9.91
N GLU A 44 -12.64 -4.54 9.23
CA GLU A 44 -13.53 -3.55 9.81
C GLU A 44 -14.83 -3.57 9.03
N LYS A 45 -15.94 -3.93 9.69
CA LYS A 45 -17.27 -3.96 9.10
C LYS A 45 -17.87 -2.54 9.17
N LEU A 46 -18.39 -2.03 8.06
CA LEU A 46 -18.91 -0.65 7.99
C LEU A 46 -20.32 -0.48 8.59
N ASP A 47 -21.09 -1.55 8.75
CA ASP A 47 -22.51 -1.52 9.14
C ASP A 47 -22.80 -2.09 10.56
N SER A 48 -22.00 -1.77 11.59
CA SER A 48 -22.40 -2.07 12.98
C SER A 48 -22.94 -0.83 13.68
N SER A 49 -24.27 -0.67 13.61
CA SER A 49 -25.04 0.07 14.61
C SER A 49 -24.69 -0.46 16.01
N GLU A 50 -24.34 0.46 16.90
CA GLU A 50 -24.29 0.39 18.38
C GLU A 50 -24.52 -1.01 18.99
N ASP A 51 -23.45 -1.69 19.43
CA ASP A 51 -23.37 -2.30 20.79
C ASP A 51 -22.13 -3.16 21.10
N ASN A 52 -21.19 -3.42 20.19
CA ASN A 52 -20.04 -4.29 20.50
C ASN A 52 -18.68 -3.65 20.17
N VAL A 53 -18.27 -2.71 21.03
CA VAL A 53 -16.96 -2.02 20.98
C VAL A 53 -15.77 -2.97 21.24
N PHE A 54 -16.01 -4.23 21.62
CA PHE A 54 -14.96 -5.19 22.00
C PHE A 54 -14.56 -6.21 20.92
N ASP A 55 -15.26 -6.30 19.78
CA ASP A 55 -15.04 -7.39 18.80
C ASP A 55 -14.03 -7.05 17.68
N SER A 56 -13.22 -6.02 17.86
CA SER A 56 -12.18 -5.63 16.87
C SER A 56 -10.87 -6.43 17.00
N PHE A 57 -10.86 -7.51 17.78
CA PHE A 57 -9.65 -8.27 18.12
C PHE A 57 -9.53 -9.55 17.29
N ARG A 58 -8.70 -9.47 16.24
CA ARG A 58 -8.11 -10.60 15.49
C ARG A 58 -9.15 -11.51 14.83
N ILE A 59 -9.19 -11.45 13.51
CA ILE A 59 -10.10 -12.27 12.72
C ILE A 59 -9.80 -13.76 12.94
N ASN A 60 -10.84 -14.56 13.15
CA ASN A 60 -10.76 -16.02 13.12
C ASN A 60 -10.20 -16.48 11.75
N GLU A 61 -9.23 -17.39 11.76
CA GLU A 61 -8.60 -17.97 10.55
C GLU A 61 -9.62 -18.47 9.52
N GLN A 62 -10.82 -18.90 9.95
CA GLN A 62 -11.90 -19.30 9.04
C GLN A 62 -12.47 -18.13 8.21
N LEU A 63 -12.70 -16.98 8.84
CA LEU A 63 -13.17 -15.78 8.14
C LEU A 63 -12.04 -15.19 7.27
N LYS A 64 -10.79 -15.30 7.73
CA LYS A 64 -9.60 -15.02 6.90
C LYS A 64 -9.63 -15.89 5.64
N GLN A 65 -9.83 -17.19 5.77
CA GLN A 65 -9.93 -18.14 4.65
C GLN A 65 -11.11 -17.89 3.70
N GLU A 66 -12.23 -17.36 4.19
CA GLU A 66 -13.39 -17.09 3.36
C GLU A 66 -13.23 -15.83 2.52
N ILE A 67 -12.85 -14.72 3.15
CA ILE A 67 -12.60 -13.43 2.48
C ILE A 67 -11.47 -13.55 1.46
N SER A 68 -10.53 -14.44 1.73
CA SER A 68 -9.35 -14.63 0.92
C SER A 68 -9.45 -15.53 -0.29
N ARG A 69 -10.51 -16.36 -0.38
CA ARG A 69 -10.70 -17.22 -1.55
C ARG A 69 -10.77 -16.42 -2.85
N GLU A 70 -11.18 -15.16 -2.76
CA GLU A 70 -11.31 -14.24 -3.88
C GLU A 70 -10.08 -13.31 -4.04
N LEU A 71 -9.09 -13.40 -3.14
CA LEU A 71 -7.89 -12.55 -3.15
C LEU A 71 -6.63 -13.36 -3.49
N VAL A 72 -5.91 -12.92 -4.52
CA VAL A 72 -4.66 -13.56 -5.00
C VAL A 72 -3.59 -13.55 -3.91
N ILE A 73 -3.56 -12.53 -3.06
CA ILE A 73 -2.49 -12.37 -2.07
C ILE A 73 -2.49 -13.45 -0.99
N HIS A 74 -3.61 -14.10 -0.70
CA HIS A 74 -3.82 -14.63 0.65
C HIS A 74 -3.08 -15.91 1.04
N LYS A 75 -2.10 -16.30 0.24
CA LYS A 75 -1.14 -17.33 0.62
C LYS A 75 0.25 -16.78 0.92
N ALA A 76 0.52 -15.53 0.54
CA ALA A 76 1.86 -14.95 0.53
C ALA A 76 2.18 -14.23 1.83
N GLU A 77 3.15 -14.76 2.57
CA GLU A 77 3.67 -14.15 3.80
C GLU A 77 4.65 -13.03 3.52
N THR A 78 5.37 -13.14 2.40
CA THR A 78 6.42 -12.20 2.04
C THR A 78 6.23 -11.72 0.62
N TRP A 79 6.28 -10.41 0.43
CA TRP A 79 6.24 -9.78 -0.87
C TRP A 79 7.62 -9.21 -1.19
N GLU A 80 8.15 -9.58 -2.33
CA GLU A 80 9.40 -9.03 -2.84
C GLU A 80 9.11 -8.14 -4.04
N ILE A 81 9.13 -6.83 -3.80
CA ILE A 81 8.81 -5.80 -4.79
C ILE A 81 10.11 -5.37 -5.48
N MET A 82 10.21 -5.66 -6.77
CA MET A 82 11.39 -5.43 -7.59
C MET A 82 11.32 -4.11 -8.37
N PRO A 83 12.48 -3.47 -8.65
CA PRO A 83 12.55 -2.20 -9.38
C PRO A 83 12.12 -2.29 -10.85
N ASP A 84 12.07 -3.49 -11.43
CA ASP A 84 11.65 -3.76 -12.80
C ASP A 84 10.12 -3.83 -12.96
N GLY A 85 9.37 -3.65 -11.87
CA GLY A 85 7.91 -3.75 -11.85
C GLY A 85 7.39 -5.16 -11.58
N ALA A 86 8.25 -6.13 -11.29
CA ALA A 86 7.82 -7.45 -10.83
C ALA A 86 7.59 -7.45 -9.31
N VAL A 87 6.63 -8.26 -8.85
CA VAL A 87 6.47 -8.61 -7.43
C VAL A 87 6.41 -10.13 -7.31
N VAL A 88 7.22 -10.67 -6.41
CA VAL A 88 7.19 -12.10 -6.07
C VAL A 88 6.49 -12.29 -4.74
N LEU A 89 5.42 -13.05 -4.76
CA LEU A 89 4.59 -13.40 -3.62
C LEU A 89 5.03 -14.77 -3.10
N HIS A 90 5.73 -14.81 -1.96
CA HIS A 90 6.25 -16.04 -1.35
C HIS A 90 5.24 -16.60 -0.35
N LYS A 91 4.76 -17.83 -0.60
CA LYS A 91 3.68 -18.48 0.17
C LYS A 91 4.21 -19.36 1.30
N LYS A 92 3.37 -19.59 2.33
CA LYS A 92 3.68 -20.50 3.47
C LYS A 92 4.15 -21.89 3.06
N ASP A 93 3.61 -22.42 1.96
CA ASP A 93 3.93 -23.74 1.44
C ASP A 93 5.24 -23.79 0.64
N GLY A 94 5.99 -22.69 0.60
CA GLY A 94 7.23 -22.54 -0.15
C GLY A 94 7.02 -22.30 -1.65
N SER A 95 5.78 -22.28 -2.14
CA SER A 95 5.50 -21.87 -3.52
C SER A 95 5.60 -20.36 -3.66
N SER A 96 5.94 -19.90 -4.86
CA SER A 96 5.97 -18.48 -5.17
C SER A 96 5.14 -18.19 -6.42
N GLU A 97 4.60 -16.97 -6.47
CA GLU A 97 3.85 -16.48 -7.61
C GLU A 97 4.38 -15.12 -8.01
N GLN A 98 4.64 -14.94 -9.30
CA GLN A 98 5.11 -13.67 -9.84
C GLN A 98 3.95 -12.91 -10.47
N LEU A 99 3.78 -11.66 -10.04
CA LEU A 99 2.87 -10.69 -10.62
C LEU A 99 3.66 -9.44 -11.04
N TYR A 100 2.95 -8.48 -11.60
CA TYR A 100 3.47 -7.15 -11.89
C TYR A 100 2.78 -6.11 -11.00
N TRP A 101 3.52 -5.07 -10.65
CA TRP A 101 3.01 -3.98 -9.83
C TRP A 101 3.15 -2.62 -10.50
N ARG A 102 2.27 -1.69 -10.12
CA ARG A 102 2.41 -0.27 -10.48
C ARG A 102 1.73 0.62 -9.43
N LEU A 103 2.34 1.76 -9.13
CA LEU A 103 1.71 2.81 -8.34
C LEU A 103 0.85 3.75 -9.22
N LYS A 104 -0.33 4.12 -8.73
CA LYS A 104 -1.21 5.15 -9.32
C LYS A 104 -1.62 6.16 -8.25
N GLY A 105 -2.26 7.24 -8.68
CA GLY A 105 -2.82 8.25 -7.77
C GLY A 105 -1.76 8.87 -6.86
N ARG A 106 -0.63 9.32 -7.43
CA ARG A 106 0.52 9.89 -6.68
C ARG A 106 1.16 8.95 -5.64
N GLY A 107 1.01 7.63 -5.84
CA GLY A 107 1.57 6.63 -4.93
C GLY A 107 0.60 6.12 -3.87
N HIS A 108 -0.66 6.57 -3.87
CA HIS A 108 -1.68 6.12 -2.92
C HIS A 108 -2.38 4.82 -3.32
N VAL A 109 -2.21 4.37 -4.57
CA VAL A 109 -2.85 3.14 -5.06
C VAL A 109 -1.80 2.19 -5.61
N LEU A 110 -1.64 1.04 -4.97
CA LEU A 110 -0.85 -0.08 -5.47
C LEU A 110 -1.75 -1.01 -6.30
N LYS A 111 -1.35 -1.27 -7.53
CA LYS A 111 -2.03 -2.21 -8.42
C LYS A 111 -1.18 -3.45 -8.60
N LEU A 112 -1.76 -4.62 -8.42
CA LEU A 112 -1.17 -5.91 -8.79
C LEU A 112 -1.93 -6.51 -9.97
N PHE A 113 -1.22 -7.05 -10.97
CA PHE A 113 -1.79 -7.63 -12.19
C PHE A 113 -0.90 -8.73 -12.77
N GLY A 114 -1.48 -9.68 -13.51
CA GLY A 114 -0.72 -10.71 -14.22
C GLY A 114 -1.31 -12.12 -14.17
N HIS A 115 -2.21 -12.40 -13.23
CA HIS A 115 -2.93 -13.68 -13.18
C HIS A 115 -4.32 -13.52 -13.80
N GLY A 116 -4.58 -14.15 -14.97
CA GLY A 116 -5.92 -14.33 -15.57
C GLY A 116 -6.97 -13.23 -15.30
N ASP A 117 -6.71 -12.00 -15.74
CA ASP A 117 -7.56 -10.80 -15.58
C ASP A 117 -7.79 -10.28 -14.14
N SER A 118 -7.19 -10.88 -13.11
CA SER A 118 -7.29 -10.35 -11.74
C SER A 118 -6.46 -9.07 -11.60
N LEU A 119 -7.17 -7.95 -11.54
CA LEU A 119 -6.61 -6.62 -11.26
C LEU A 119 -6.95 -6.25 -9.82
N GLU A 120 -5.96 -6.35 -8.93
CA GLU A 120 -6.16 -6.00 -7.54
C GLU A 120 -5.73 -4.55 -7.26
N HIS A 121 -6.52 -3.87 -6.43
CA HIS A 121 -6.29 -2.49 -6.06
C HIS A 121 -6.18 -2.32 -4.55
N TYR A 122 -5.03 -1.83 -4.13
CA TYR A 122 -4.72 -1.59 -2.73
C TYR A 122 -4.53 -0.09 -2.49
N GLN A 123 -5.21 0.44 -1.49
CA GLN A 123 -4.98 1.79 -1.02
C GLN A 123 -3.82 1.79 -0.04
N ILE A 124 -2.73 2.47 -0.36
CA ILE A 124 -1.61 2.66 0.56
C ILE A 124 -2.01 3.74 1.57
N GLN A 125 -2.16 3.34 2.83
CA GLN A 125 -2.43 4.26 3.94
C GLN A 125 -1.16 4.75 4.61
N LYS A 126 -0.12 3.90 4.64
CA LYS A 126 1.19 4.24 5.19
C LYS A 126 2.28 3.57 4.37
N LEU A 127 3.28 4.35 3.97
CA LEU A 127 4.49 3.87 3.33
C LEU A 127 5.70 4.61 3.90
N THR A 128 6.41 3.95 4.80
CA THR A 128 7.68 4.41 5.38
C THR A 128 8.81 3.50 4.90
N ASP A 129 10.04 3.75 5.38
CA ASP A 129 11.18 2.88 5.08
C ASP A 129 11.09 1.51 5.77
N GLU A 130 10.16 1.35 6.73
CA GLU A 130 10.04 0.14 7.56
C GLU A 130 8.62 -0.46 7.54
N THR A 131 7.59 0.32 7.22
CA THR A 131 6.19 -0.09 7.32
C THR A 131 5.43 0.18 6.03
N LEU A 132 4.70 -0.82 5.58
CA LEU A 132 3.72 -0.73 4.51
C LEU A 132 2.35 -1.11 5.07
N GLU A 133 1.39 -0.18 5.03
CA GLU A 133 0.00 -0.44 5.37
C GLU A 133 -0.87 -0.24 4.13
N ILE A 134 -1.58 -1.30 3.75
CA ILE A 134 -2.48 -1.31 2.61
C ILE A 134 -3.88 -1.70 3.02
N HIS A 135 -4.87 -1.05 2.42
CA HIS A 135 -6.27 -1.35 2.59
C HIS A 135 -6.85 -1.89 1.29
N PHE A 136 -7.71 -2.89 1.43
CA PHE A 136 -8.46 -3.48 0.33
C PHE A 136 -9.96 -3.46 0.67
N ASN A 137 -10.77 -3.01 -0.29
CA ASN A 137 -12.22 -3.05 -0.17
C ASN A 137 -12.71 -4.35 -0.78
N SER A 138 -13.29 -5.22 0.03
CA SER A 138 -13.90 -6.45 -0.44
C SER A 138 -15.34 -6.17 -0.88
N ASP A 139 -15.67 -6.54 -2.12
CA ASP A 139 -17.03 -6.52 -2.66
C ASP A 139 -17.90 -7.68 -2.12
N LEU A 140 -17.32 -8.58 -1.30
CA LEU A 140 -18.12 -9.56 -0.56
C LEU A 140 -19.17 -8.85 0.30
N GLN A 141 -20.35 -9.46 0.39
CA GLN A 141 -21.63 -8.94 0.91
C GLN A 141 -21.62 -8.32 2.33
N ALA A 142 -20.45 -8.16 2.95
CA ALA A 142 -20.25 -7.66 4.30
C ALA A 142 -19.72 -6.21 4.40
N ARG A 143 -19.55 -5.47 3.27
CA ARG A 143 -19.14 -4.04 3.26
C ARG A 143 -18.03 -3.74 4.28
N GLY A 144 -16.87 -4.36 4.09
CA GLY A 144 -15.76 -4.23 5.04
C GLY A 144 -14.45 -3.81 4.41
N ILE A 145 -13.63 -3.16 5.23
CA ILE A 145 -12.26 -2.77 4.88
C ILE A 145 -11.31 -3.79 5.49
N ILE A 146 -10.50 -4.40 4.63
CA ILE A 146 -9.37 -5.24 5.04
C ILE A 146 -8.14 -4.36 5.16
N LYS A 147 -7.47 -4.41 6.32
CA LYS A 147 -6.22 -3.71 6.61
C LYS A 147 -5.12 -4.75 6.74
N MET A 148 -4.08 -4.60 5.93
CA MET A 148 -2.88 -5.41 5.99
C MET A 148 -1.70 -4.52 6.35
N THR A 149 -0.88 -4.98 7.28
CA THR A 149 0.35 -4.29 7.67
C THR A 149 1.53 -5.22 7.44
N PHE A 150 2.56 -4.66 6.83
CA PHE A 150 3.81 -5.31 6.54
C PHE A 150 4.97 -4.55 7.18
N GLU A 151 5.97 -5.29 7.61
CA GLU A 151 7.27 -4.76 8.00
C GLU A 151 8.32 -5.07 6.93
N LYS A 152 9.25 -4.15 6.73
CA LYS A 152 10.34 -4.36 5.79
C LYS A 152 11.28 -5.41 6.37
N ALA A 153 11.49 -6.51 5.64
CA ALA A 153 12.38 -7.57 6.07
C ALA A 153 13.80 -7.00 6.25
N LYS A 154 14.37 -7.20 7.43
CA LYS A 154 15.76 -6.86 7.71
C LYS A 154 16.61 -8.01 7.18
N ASN A 155 17.35 -7.76 6.09
CA ASN A 155 18.40 -8.67 5.63
C ASN A 155 19.46 -8.90 6.71
#